data_AF-A0A940J3C1-F1
#
_entry.id   AF-A0A940J3C1-F1
#
_cell.length_a   1.000
_cell.length_b   1.000
_cell.length_c   1.000
_cell.angle_alpha   90.00
_cell.angle_beta   90.00
_cell.angle_gamma   90.00
#
_symmetry.space_group_name_H-M   'P 1'
#
loop_
_entity.id
_entity.type
_entity.pdbx_description
1 polymer ?
#
loop_
_entity_poly.entity_id
_entity_poly.type
_entity_poly.pdbx_seq_one_letter_code
_entity_poly.pdbx_strand_id
1 'polypeptide(L)'
;MTPRIILFTGKGGVGKTTSAAGTATLAARRGERTLVLSTDAAHSLADAFGEAVGPEPTPVAENLWVHQVDTQRRFERSWGELQGYLLSVLDAAGVDPITAEELTVIPGAEEVLALLELRNHAVSGQWDVIVVDCAPTAETLRLLALPEALNWYMARMFGVQRRVVKALRPVLSRAAGVPMPEDSVFDAVERLHRDLEEVQRILSDKEASVRLVLTPETVVVAEARRSLTTLSLYGYRVDGVIANRVFPDGDGDAWRSSWVQAQAGVLAEVRQSFADLPIWLSAYQPGEPVGAESLAAFAAAAYGESDPLAVPTGEGPMTISRTESGAVLRIALPFAEKKDVDLARHGDELVVTVGSYRRLLALPAALARHTVTGARVEAGSLQVKFRIEPDEPQE
;
A
#
# COMPACT_ATOMS: atom_id res chain seq x y z
N MET A 1 -8.64 10.60 -17.88
CA MET A 1 -7.19 10.73 -17.62
C MET A 1 -6.91 9.97 -16.33
N THR A 2 -5.77 9.29 -16.22
CA THR A 2 -5.38 8.60 -14.98
C THR A 2 -4.85 9.64 -13.99
N PRO A 3 -5.34 9.73 -12.75
CA PRO A 3 -4.84 10.68 -11.78
C PRO A 3 -3.44 10.31 -11.31
N ARG A 4 -2.66 11.31 -10.89
CA ARG A 4 -1.42 11.11 -10.13
C ARG A 4 -1.77 10.70 -8.71
N ILE A 5 -1.29 9.55 -8.24
CA ILE A 5 -1.59 9.03 -6.90
C ILE A 5 -0.33 8.99 -6.03
N ILE A 6 -0.35 9.65 -4.87
CA ILE A 6 0.79 9.70 -3.95
C ILE A 6 0.35 9.23 -2.56
N LEU A 7 0.92 8.11 -2.11
CA LEU A 7 0.63 7.52 -0.80
C LEU A 7 1.73 7.90 0.18
N PHE A 8 1.37 8.47 1.32
CA PHE A 8 2.32 8.85 2.37
C PHE A 8 2.37 7.77 3.44
N THR A 9 3.57 7.21 3.69
CA THR A 9 3.75 6.17 4.72
C THR A 9 5.00 6.42 5.57
N GLY A 10 5.03 5.83 6.76
CA GLY A 10 6.05 6.07 7.77
C GLY A 10 5.57 5.68 9.16
N LYS A 11 6.49 5.68 10.14
CA LYS A 11 6.18 5.38 11.53
C LYS A 11 5.12 6.36 12.09
N GLY A 12 4.35 5.95 13.10
CA GLY A 12 3.47 6.86 13.83
C GLY A 12 4.21 8.09 14.39
N GLY A 13 3.61 9.27 14.29
CA GLY A 13 4.15 10.51 14.86
C GLY A 13 5.20 11.26 14.01
N VAL A 14 5.58 10.77 12.82
CA VAL A 14 6.60 11.41 11.96
C VAL A 14 6.07 12.58 11.11
N GLY A 15 4.76 12.87 11.14
CA GLY A 15 4.14 13.97 10.37
C GLY A 15 3.71 13.61 8.95
N LYS A 16 3.18 12.39 8.75
CA LYS A 16 2.61 11.93 7.47
C LYS A 16 1.45 12.81 7.02
N THR A 17 0.46 12.99 7.89
CA THR A 17 -0.74 13.80 7.67
C THR A 17 -0.40 15.21 7.22
N THR A 18 0.51 15.88 7.94
CA THR A 18 0.99 17.21 7.58
C THR A 18 1.64 17.24 6.20
N SER A 19 2.48 16.24 5.90
CA SER A 19 3.17 16.13 4.61
C SER A 19 2.20 15.85 3.47
N ALA A 20 1.22 14.97 3.68
CA ALA A 20 0.16 14.64 2.73
C ALA A 20 -0.73 15.87 2.46
N ALA A 21 -1.27 16.50 3.50
CA ALA A 21 -2.12 17.67 3.41
C ALA A 21 -1.40 18.86 2.76
N GLY A 22 -0.13 19.11 3.12
CA GLY A 22 0.69 20.14 2.49
C GLY A 22 0.97 19.87 1.01
N THR A 23 1.28 18.63 0.65
CA THR A 23 1.50 18.23 -0.75
C THR A 23 0.25 18.42 -1.60
N ALA A 24 -0.90 17.99 -1.09
CA ALA A 24 -2.16 18.17 -1.77
C ALA A 24 -2.55 19.64 -1.91
N THR A 25 -2.29 20.46 -0.89
CA THR A 25 -2.56 21.89 -0.97
C THR A 25 -1.69 22.58 -2.01
N LEU A 26 -0.43 22.18 -2.16
CA LEU A 26 0.42 22.66 -3.25
C LEU A 26 -0.09 22.25 -4.63
N ALA A 27 -0.56 21.01 -4.78
CA ALA A 27 -1.15 20.54 -6.03
C ALA A 27 -2.37 21.38 -6.42
N ALA A 28 -3.29 21.58 -5.48
CA ALA A 28 -4.48 22.41 -5.67
C ALA A 28 -4.14 23.86 -6.04
N ARG A 29 -3.14 24.47 -5.39
CA ARG A 29 -2.65 25.82 -5.72
C ARG A 29 -2.02 25.93 -7.10
N ARG A 30 -1.58 24.82 -7.70
CA ARG A 30 -1.09 24.76 -9.08
C ARG A 30 -2.22 24.56 -10.10
N GLY A 31 -3.47 24.47 -9.64
CA GLY A 31 -4.66 24.33 -10.48
C GLY A 31 -5.15 22.89 -10.64
N GLU A 32 -4.53 21.91 -9.98
CA GLU A 32 -4.91 20.49 -10.08
C GLU A 32 -6.15 20.19 -9.23
N ARG A 33 -7.14 19.48 -9.78
CA ARG A 33 -8.29 19.00 -8.99
C ARG A 33 -7.81 17.90 -8.05
N THR A 34 -7.66 18.26 -6.77
CA THR A 34 -6.92 17.45 -5.81
C THR A 34 -7.83 16.88 -4.72
N LEU A 35 -7.74 15.57 -4.50
CA LEU A 35 -8.37 14.90 -3.37
C LEU A 35 -7.31 14.47 -2.34
N VAL A 36 -7.57 14.69 -1.06
CA VAL A 36 -6.83 14.07 0.05
C VAL A 36 -7.71 13.06 0.75
N LEU A 37 -7.27 11.81 0.77
CA LEU A 37 -7.95 10.71 1.42
C LEU A 37 -7.22 10.35 2.73
N SER A 38 -7.94 10.32 3.85
CA SER A 38 -7.42 9.71 5.09
C SER A 38 -7.84 8.26 5.17
N THR A 39 -6.90 7.37 5.43
CA THR A 39 -7.19 6.00 5.89
C THR A 39 -7.05 5.86 7.40
N ASP A 40 -6.74 6.95 8.12
CA ASP A 40 -6.60 6.98 9.57
C ASP A 40 -7.95 7.34 10.22
N ALA A 41 -8.37 6.53 11.19
CA ALA A 41 -9.57 6.73 12.00
C ALA A 41 -9.47 7.95 12.93
N ALA A 42 -8.26 8.47 13.18
CA ALA A 42 -8.00 9.52 14.17
C ALA A 42 -8.36 10.96 13.73
N HIS A 43 -9.16 11.17 12.67
CA HIS A 43 -9.59 12.51 12.18
C HIS A 43 -8.45 13.51 11.90
N SER A 44 -7.22 13.04 11.71
CA SER A 44 -6.04 13.90 11.66
C SER A 44 -6.01 14.88 10.48
N LEU A 45 -6.67 14.56 9.36
CA LEU A 45 -6.82 15.51 8.25
C LEU A 45 -7.77 16.66 8.57
N ALA A 46 -8.87 16.41 9.29
CA ALA A 46 -9.79 17.47 9.70
C ALA A 46 -9.06 18.48 10.60
N ASP A 47 -8.28 17.98 11.56
CA ASP A 47 -7.44 18.81 12.43
C ASP A 47 -6.37 19.57 11.66
N ALA A 48 -5.71 18.93 10.68
CA ALA A 48 -4.68 19.57 9.87
C ALA A 48 -5.24 20.73 9.03
N PHE A 49 -6.45 20.59 8.48
CA PHE A 49 -7.10 21.68 7.74
C PHE A 49 -7.83 22.68 8.64
N GLY A 50 -8.13 22.31 9.89
CA GLY A 50 -8.94 23.14 10.80
C GLY A 50 -10.42 23.20 10.41
N GLU A 51 -10.90 22.23 9.63
CA GLU A 51 -12.24 22.20 9.03
C GLU A 51 -12.94 20.88 9.37
N ALA A 52 -14.27 20.92 9.51
CA ALA A 52 -15.05 19.71 9.71
C ALA A 52 -15.15 18.94 8.38
N VAL A 53 -14.62 17.72 8.34
CA VAL A 53 -14.64 16.85 7.16
C VAL A 53 -15.72 15.78 7.33
N GLY A 54 -16.56 15.62 6.31
CA GLY A 54 -17.60 14.59 6.27
C GLY A 54 -17.16 13.26 5.66
N PRO A 55 -18.07 12.26 5.66
CA PRO A 55 -17.86 10.95 5.02
C PRO A 55 -17.94 10.98 3.48
N GLU A 56 -18.11 12.17 2.90
CA GLU A 56 -18.12 12.43 1.46
C GLU A 56 -17.09 13.53 1.17
N PRO A 57 -16.49 13.57 -0.03
CA PRO A 57 -15.48 14.57 -0.39
C PRO A 57 -15.98 16.01 -0.12
N THR A 58 -15.31 16.69 0.80
CA THR A 58 -15.68 18.03 1.28
C THR A 58 -14.64 19.05 0.79
N PRO A 59 -15.05 20.15 0.11
CA PRO A 59 -14.11 21.18 -0.31
C PRO A 59 -13.55 21.94 0.90
N VAL A 60 -12.23 22.09 0.96
CA VAL A 60 -11.53 22.83 2.04
C VAL A 60 -10.72 24.01 1.51
N ALA A 61 -10.42 24.03 0.22
CA ALA A 61 -9.84 25.16 -0.50
C ALA A 61 -10.19 25.08 -1.99
N GLU A 62 -9.84 26.11 -2.76
CA GLU A 62 -9.96 26.06 -4.22
C GLU A 62 -9.18 24.86 -4.78
N ASN A 63 -9.85 24.04 -5.59
CA ASN A 63 -9.34 22.80 -6.17
C ASN A 63 -8.88 21.73 -5.15
N LEU A 64 -9.28 21.82 -3.88
CA LEU A 64 -8.89 20.87 -2.84
C LEU A 64 -10.09 20.31 -2.07
N TRP A 65 -10.19 19.00 -2.06
CA TRP A 65 -11.19 18.25 -1.31
C TRP A 65 -10.52 17.31 -0.32
N VAL A 66 -11.16 17.12 0.82
CA VAL A 66 -10.77 16.13 1.81
C VAL A 66 -11.88 15.11 1.93
N HIS A 67 -11.49 13.84 1.93
CA HIS A 67 -12.39 12.74 2.19
C HIS A 67 -11.82 11.91 3.34
N GLN A 68 -12.58 11.83 4.42
CA GLN A 68 -12.30 10.90 5.49
C GLN A 68 -13.19 9.67 5.34
N VAL A 69 -12.57 8.51 5.14
CA VAL A 69 -13.30 7.26 4.93
C VAL A 69 -13.99 6.85 6.24
N ASP A 70 -15.32 6.86 6.23
CA ASP A 70 -16.13 6.26 7.30
C ASP A 70 -16.17 4.74 7.09
N THR A 71 -15.24 4.06 7.75
CA THR A 71 -15.05 2.61 7.63
C THR A 71 -16.26 1.85 8.16
N GLN A 72 -16.90 2.31 9.23
CA GLN A 72 -18.05 1.64 9.83
C GLN A 72 -19.27 1.61 8.90
N ARG A 73 -19.63 2.76 8.31
CA ARG A 73 -20.76 2.81 7.36
C ARG A 73 -20.49 2.06 6.05
N ARG A 74 -19.23 2.02 5.61
CA ARG A 74 -18.84 1.30 4.37
C ARG A 74 -18.70 -0.21 4.61
N PHE A 75 -18.30 -0.62 5.80
CA PHE A 75 -18.20 -2.03 6.19
C PHE A 75 -19.56 -2.73 6.08
N GLU A 76 -20.64 -2.11 6.56
CA GLU A 76 -22.00 -2.68 6.43
C GLU A 76 -22.39 -2.94 4.96
N ARG A 77 -21.98 -2.06 4.03
CA ARG A 77 -22.32 -2.17 2.61
C ARG A 77 -21.46 -3.18 1.85
N SER A 78 -20.16 -3.21 2.12
CA SER A 78 -19.21 -4.05 1.38
C SER A 78 -18.99 -5.42 2.01
N TRP A 79 -19.22 -5.54 3.32
CA TRP A 79 -18.87 -6.71 4.13
C TRP A 79 -20.06 -7.39 4.80
N GLY A 80 -21.26 -6.78 4.79
CA GLY A 80 -22.44 -7.32 5.45
C GLY A 80 -22.81 -8.74 5.03
N GLU A 81 -22.67 -9.07 3.73
CA GLU A 81 -22.94 -10.42 3.21
C GLU A 81 -21.94 -11.46 3.75
N LEU A 82 -20.66 -11.09 3.88
CA LEU A 82 -19.60 -11.97 4.40
C LEU A 82 -19.69 -12.12 5.91
N GLN A 83 -19.91 -11.02 6.63
CA GLN A 83 -20.09 -11.02 8.08
C GLN A 83 -21.33 -11.84 8.48
N GLY A 84 -22.46 -11.64 7.80
CA GLY A 84 -23.68 -12.39 8.06
C GLY A 84 -23.49 -13.90 7.89
N TYR A 85 -22.73 -14.31 6.87
CA TYR A 85 -22.37 -15.71 6.70
C TYR A 85 -21.46 -16.22 7.84
N LEU A 86 -20.42 -15.49 8.23
CA LEU A 86 -19.53 -15.89 9.32
C LEU A 86 -20.28 -16.00 10.66
N LEU A 87 -21.17 -15.04 10.96
CA LEU A 87 -22.04 -15.09 12.13
C LEU A 87 -22.92 -16.35 12.12
N SER A 88 -23.52 -16.70 10.97
CA SER A 88 -24.33 -17.92 10.86
C SER A 88 -23.54 -19.20 11.13
N VAL A 89 -22.27 -19.24 10.71
CA VAL A 89 -21.36 -20.36 10.95
C VAL A 89 -21.01 -20.49 12.43
N LEU A 90 -20.75 -19.36 13.10
CA LEU A 90 -20.42 -19.33 14.53
C LEU A 90 -21.63 -19.65 15.41
N ASP A 91 -22.82 -19.18 15.04
CA ASP A 91 -24.09 -19.53 15.71
C ASP A 91 -24.35 -21.04 15.63
N ALA A 92 -24.16 -21.65 14.45
CA ALA A 92 -24.25 -23.10 14.29
C ALA A 92 -23.18 -23.87 15.10
N ALA A 93 -22.03 -23.25 15.37
CA ALA A 93 -21.00 -23.80 16.24
C ALA A 93 -21.27 -23.56 17.74
N GLY A 94 -22.38 -22.89 18.09
CA GLY A 94 -22.79 -22.63 19.47
C GLY A 94 -22.03 -21.47 20.14
N VAL A 95 -21.41 -20.58 19.36
CA VAL A 95 -20.77 -19.36 19.88
C VAL A 95 -21.86 -18.35 20.19
N ASP A 96 -21.75 -17.68 21.33
CA ASP A 96 -22.73 -16.65 21.70
C ASP A 96 -22.63 -15.42 20.77
N PRO A 97 -23.73 -14.68 20.56
CA PRO A 97 -23.76 -13.57 19.60
C PRO A 97 -22.75 -12.46 19.86
N ILE A 98 -22.43 -12.17 21.13
CA ILE A 98 -21.51 -11.08 21.50
C ILE A 98 -20.09 -11.48 21.13
N THR A 99 -19.67 -12.69 21.53
CA THR A 99 -18.37 -13.25 21.13
C THR A 99 -18.28 -13.42 19.62
N ALA A 100 -19.36 -13.79 18.94
CA ALA A 100 -19.38 -13.91 17.49
C ALA A 100 -19.20 -12.55 16.78
N GLU A 101 -19.81 -11.48 17.28
CA GLU A 101 -19.58 -10.12 16.76
C GLU A 101 -18.11 -9.70 16.91
N GLU A 102 -17.48 -9.97 18.06
CA GLU A 102 -16.06 -9.68 18.28
C GLU A 102 -15.14 -10.50 17.37
N LEU A 103 -15.45 -11.80 17.17
CA LEU A 103 -14.66 -12.70 16.33
C LEU A 103 -14.81 -12.44 14.83
N THR A 104 -15.88 -11.76 14.41
CA THR A 104 -16.11 -11.41 13.00
C THR A 104 -15.53 -10.06 12.60
N VAL A 105 -14.95 -9.32 13.55
CA VAL A 105 -14.10 -8.16 13.24
C VAL A 105 -12.86 -8.65 12.51
N ILE A 106 -12.67 -8.22 11.27
CA ILE A 106 -11.53 -8.61 10.45
C ILE A 106 -10.41 -7.57 10.61
N PRO A 107 -9.25 -7.95 11.18
CA PRO A 107 -8.09 -7.08 11.20
C PRO A 107 -7.70 -6.69 9.78
N GLY A 108 -7.47 -5.40 9.54
CA GLY A 108 -7.11 -4.88 8.21
C GLY A 108 -8.30 -4.51 7.31
N ALA A 109 -9.54 -4.71 7.75
CA ALA A 109 -10.72 -4.39 6.93
C ALA A 109 -10.86 -2.90 6.65
N GLU A 110 -10.52 -2.05 7.61
CA GLU A 110 -10.57 -0.59 7.48
C GLU A 110 -9.64 -0.08 6.38
N GLU A 111 -8.42 -0.60 6.37
CA GLU A 111 -7.41 -0.32 5.36
C GLU A 111 -7.84 -0.82 3.97
N VAL A 112 -8.42 -2.02 3.89
CA VAL A 112 -8.98 -2.54 2.63
C VAL A 112 -10.10 -1.63 2.13
N LEU A 113 -11.03 -1.21 2.98
CA LEU A 113 -12.11 -0.30 2.60
C LEU A 113 -11.56 1.04 2.10
N ALA A 114 -10.53 1.57 2.74
CA ALA A 114 -9.90 2.82 2.32
C ALA A 114 -9.22 2.68 0.93
N LEU A 115 -8.61 1.53 0.66
CA LEU A 115 -8.03 1.22 -0.65
C LEU A 115 -9.10 1.04 -1.75
N LEU A 116 -10.23 0.41 -1.42
CA LEU A 116 -11.38 0.31 -2.33
C LEU A 116 -11.97 1.70 -2.63
N GLU A 117 -12.01 2.58 -1.64
CA GLU A 117 -12.46 3.94 -1.82
C GLU A 117 -11.48 4.76 -2.68
N LEU A 118 -10.17 4.60 -2.46
CA LEU A 118 -9.14 5.15 -3.34
C LEU A 118 -9.37 4.72 -4.80
N ARG A 119 -9.64 3.43 -5.05
CA ARG A 119 -9.98 2.94 -6.38
C ARG A 119 -11.18 3.69 -6.94
N ASN A 120 -12.27 3.81 -6.19
CA ASN A 120 -13.49 4.49 -6.64
C ASN A 120 -13.19 5.94 -7.08
N HIS A 121 -12.37 6.66 -6.31
CA HIS A 121 -11.92 8.01 -6.68
C HIS A 121 -10.99 8.01 -7.90
N ALA A 122 -10.08 7.05 -8.00
CA ALA A 122 -9.14 6.96 -9.11
C ALA A 122 -9.84 6.70 -10.46
N VAL A 123 -10.90 5.86 -10.46
CA VAL A 123 -11.65 5.52 -11.67
C VAL A 123 -12.76 6.53 -12.01
N SER A 124 -13.12 7.43 -11.09
CA SER A 124 -14.20 8.40 -11.30
C SER A 124 -13.89 9.44 -12.39
N GLY A 125 -12.60 9.70 -12.67
CA GLY A 125 -12.14 10.74 -13.59
C GLY A 125 -12.35 12.17 -13.07
N GLN A 126 -12.71 12.35 -11.80
CA GLN A 126 -12.99 13.65 -11.19
C GLN A 126 -11.73 14.39 -10.74
N TRP A 127 -10.64 13.65 -10.50
CA TRP A 127 -9.42 14.15 -9.88
C TRP A 127 -8.25 14.08 -10.85
N ASP A 128 -7.36 15.08 -10.76
CA ASP A 128 -6.07 15.08 -11.42
C ASP A 128 -4.99 14.52 -10.48
N VAL A 129 -5.13 14.79 -9.17
CA VAL A 129 -4.22 14.31 -8.11
C VAL A 129 -5.02 13.70 -6.97
N ILE A 130 -4.59 12.54 -6.49
CA ILE A 130 -5.10 11.92 -5.27
C ILE A 130 -3.93 11.70 -4.31
N VAL A 131 -3.97 12.35 -3.15
CA VAL A 131 -3.02 12.14 -2.07
C VAL A 131 -3.67 11.28 -0.99
N VAL A 132 -2.96 10.25 -0.54
CA VAL A 132 -3.46 9.34 0.50
C VAL A 132 -2.58 9.46 1.73
N ASP A 133 -3.18 9.86 2.85
CA ASP A 133 -2.56 9.75 4.17
C ASP A 133 -2.82 8.35 4.71
N CYS A 134 -1.82 7.47 4.59
CA CYS A 134 -1.96 6.11 5.06
C CYS A 134 -1.80 6.04 6.59
N ALA A 135 -2.58 5.16 7.20
CA ALA A 135 -2.39 4.73 8.57
C ALA A 135 -0.93 4.32 8.82
N PRO A 136 -0.42 4.48 10.06
CA PRO A 136 0.99 4.27 10.37
C PRO A 136 1.37 2.79 10.27
N THR A 137 1.78 2.32 9.09
CA THR A 137 2.84 1.31 8.84
C THR A 137 2.75 0.74 7.42
N ALA A 138 3.81 0.06 6.98
CA ALA A 138 3.81 -0.81 5.81
C ALA A 138 2.70 -1.89 5.82
N GLU A 139 2.01 -2.09 6.94
CA GLU A 139 0.94 -3.06 7.16
C GLU A 139 -0.28 -2.80 6.26
N THR A 140 -0.69 -1.54 6.09
CA THR A 140 -1.76 -1.14 5.13
C THR A 140 -1.45 -1.58 3.71
N LEU A 141 -0.17 -1.56 3.31
CA LEU A 141 0.26 -1.95 1.97
C LEU A 141 0.56 -3.46 1.85
N ARG A 142 0.72 -4.18 2.98
CA ARG A 142 0.74 -5.65 2.99
C ARG A 142 -0.62 -6.25 2.65
N LEU A 143 -1.70 -5.54 2.97
CA LEU A 143 -3.07 -5.94 2.61
C LEU A 143 -3.28 -5.94 1.09
N LEU A 144 -2.36 -5.37 0.31
CA LEU A 144 -2.36 -5.49 -1.14
C LEU A 144 -1.73 -6.79 -1.66
N ALA A 145 -1.26 -7.67 -0.76
CA ALA A 145 -1.01 -9.09 -1.03
C ALA A 145 -2.30 -9.93 -0.93
N LEU A 146 -3.39 -9.35 -0.41
CA LEU A 146 -4.67 -10.03 -0.28
C LEU A 146 -5.26 -10.46 -1.62
N PRO A 147 -5.20 -9.71 -2.74
CA PRO A 147 -5.73 -10.23 -4.00
C PRO A 147 -5.06 -11.55 -4.40
N GLU A 148 -3.73 -11.69 -4.27
CA GLU A 148 -3.05 -12.95 -4.56
C GLU A 148 -3.42 -14.07 -3.56
N ALA A 149 -3.53 -13.75 -2.27
CA ALA A 149 -3.96 -14.72 -1.26
C ALA A 149 -5.42 -15.16 -1.45
N LEU A 150 -6.32 -14.23 -1.78
CA LEU A 150 -7.71 -14.49 -2.12
C LEU A 150 -7.78 -15.33 -3.40
N ASN A 151 -6.96 -15.05 -4.41
CA ASN A 151 -6.91 -15.85 -5.63
C ASN A 151 -6.56 -17.31 -5.32
N TRP A 152 -5.56 -17.55 -4.47
CA TRP A 152 -5.19 -18.90 -4.04
C TRP A 152 -6.33 -19.60 -3.29
N TYR A 153 -6.92 -18.92 -2.30
CA TYR A 153 -8.08 -19.44 -1.56
C TYR A 153 -9.26 -19.70 -2.50
N MET A 154 -9.47 -18.82 -3.47
CA MET A 154 -10.53 -18.95 -4.45
C MET A 154 -10.29 -20.16 -5.34
N ALA A 155 -9.10 -20.31 -5.94
CA ALA A 155 -8.75 -21.47 -6.74
C ALA A 155 -8.90 -22.79 -5.95
N ARG A 156 -8.55 -22.78 -4.66
CA ARG A 156 -8.63 -23.94 -3.76
C ARG A 156 -10.07 -24.29 -3.35
N MET A 157 -10.93 -23.30 -3.12
CA MET A 157 -12.30 -23.46 -2.64
C MET A 157 -13.32 -23.57 -3.79
N PHE A 158 -13.19 -22.75 -4.82
CA PHE A 158 -14.04 -22.71 -6.02
C PHE A 158 -13.57 -23.66 -7.14
N GLY A 159 -12.44 -24.36 -6.96
CA GLY A 159 -12.09 -25.51 -7.80
C GLY A 159 -13.20 -26.58 -7.83
N VAL A 160 -14.08 -26.58 -6.82
CA VAL A 160 -15.39 -27.22 -6.86
C VAL A 160 -16.37 -26.22 -7.48
N GLN A 161 -16.72 -26.41 -8.75
CA GLN A 161 -17.63 -25.50 -9.48
C GLN A 161 -18.87 -25.15 -8.63
N ARG A 162 -19.30 -23.88 -8.65
CA ARG A 162 -20.58 -23.39 -8.07
C ARG A 162 -21.76 -24.32 -8.34
N ARG A 163 -21.76 -24.99 -9.50
CA ARG A 163 -22.75 -26.02 -9.90
C ARG A 163 -22.71 -27.28 -9.03
N VAL A 164 -21.53 -27.76 -8.67
CA VAL A 164 -21.32 -28.94 -7.80
C VAL A 164 -21.73 -28.63 -6.37
N VAL A 165 -21.34 -27.47 -5.84
CA VAL A 165 -21.78 -27.01 -4.50
C VAL A 165 -23.31 -26.88 -4.46
N LYS A 166 -23.91 -26.27 -5.49
CA LYS A 166 -25.38 -26.13 -5.60
C LYS A 166 -26.10 -27.47 -5.68
N ALA A 167 -25.55 -28.45 -6.39
CA ALA A 167 -26.11 -29.80 -6.49
C ALA A 167 -25.98 -30.60 -5.17
N LEU A 168 -24.89 -30.39 -4.42
CA LEU A 168 -24.61 -31.09 -3.17
C LEU A 168 -25.14 -30.35 -1.93
N ARG A 169 -25.65 -29.12 -2.06
CA ARG A 169 -26.17 -28.28 -0.97
C ARG A 169 -27.10 -29.02 0.00
N PRO A 170 -28.15 -29.78 -0.44
CA PRO A 170 -29.06 -30.45 0.49
C PRO A 170 -28.46 -31.67 1.22
N VAL A 171 -27.32 -32.18 0.74
CA VAL A 171 -26.58 -33.29 1.38
C VAL A 171 -25.54 -32.72 2.35
N LEU A 172 -24.78 -31.73 1.91
CA LEU A 172 -23.75 -31.07 2.72
C LEU A 172 -24.33 -30.33 3.91
N SER A 173 -25.47 -29.65 3.76
CA SER A 173 -26.14 -28.96 4.87
C SER A 173 -26.60 -29.91 5.99
N ARG A 174 -26.86 -31.19 5.68
CA ARG A 174 -27.24 -32.20 6.68
C ARG A 174 -26.02 -32.92 7.30
N ALA A 175 -24.92 -33.01 6.56
CA ALA A 175 -23.74 -33.77 6.98
C ALA A 175 -22.70 -32.92 7.72
N ALA A 176 -22.55 -31.64 7.35
CA ALA A 176 -21.47 -30.79 7.86
C ALA A 176 -21.81 -30.05 9.16
N GLY A 177 -23.10 -29.93 9.53
CA GLY A 177 -23.54 -29.16 10.71
C GLY A 177 -23.27 -27.65 10.63
N VAL A 178 -22.78 -27.16 9.48
CA VAL A 178 -22.43 -25.76 9.22
C VAL A 178 -23.32 -25.23 8.09
N PRO A 179 -23.85 -23.99 8.18
CA PRO A 179 -24.63 -23.39 7.11
C PRO A 179 -23.82 -23.31 5.83
N MET A 180 -24.42 -23.67 4.69
CA MET A 180 -23.77 -23.53 3.39
C MET A 180 -23.89 -22.08 2.91
N PRO A 181 -22.82 -21.48 2.36
CA PRO A 181 -22.84 -20.11 1.87
C PRO A 181 -23.85 -19.93 0.74
N GLU A 182 -24.52 -18.78 0.74
CA GLU A 182 -25.45 -18.40 -0.32
C GLU A 182 -24.71 -17.89 -1.57
N ASP A 183 -25.42 -17.80 -2.69
CA ASP A 183 -24.88 -17.28 -3.95
C ASP A 183 -24.38 -15.82 -3.79
N SER A 184 -25.04 -15.01 -2.95
CA SER A 184 -24.63 -13.64 -2.61
C SER A 184 -23.25 -13.58 -1.96
N VAL A 185 -22.94 -14.52 -1.05
CA VAL A 185 -21.63 -14.61 -0.37
C VAL A 185 -20.53 -14.87 -1.38
N PHE A 186 -20.77 -15.80 -2.32
CA PHE A 186 -19.82 -16.08 -3.39
C PHE A 186 -19.62 -14.87 -4.31
N ASP A 187 -20.70 -14.22 -4.72
CA ASP A 187 -20.65 -13.01 -5.55
C ASP A 187 -19.93 -11.87 -4.81
N ALA A 188 -20.06 -11.77 -3.47
CA ALA A 188 -19.33 -10.80 -2.64
C ALA A 188 -17.81 -11.04 -2.64
N VAL A 189 -17.38 -12.29 -2.46
CA VAL A 189 -15.95 -12.66 -2.52
C VAL A 189 -15.38 -12.36 -3.90
N GLU A 190 -16.09 -12.72 -4.97
CA GLU A 190 -15.65 -12.45 -6.35
C GLU A 190 -15.55 -10.94 -6.64
N ARG A 191 -16.51 -10.13 -6.15
CA ARG A 191 -16.45 -8.66 -6.26
C ARG A 191 -15.24 -8.10 -5.54
N LEU A 192 -15.05 -8.47 -4.28
CA LEU A 192 -13.91 -8.03 -3.48
C LEU A 192 -12.57 -8.38 -4.13
N HIS A 193 -12.43 -9.63 -4.61
CA HIS A 193 -11.23 -10.08 -5.28
C HIS A 193 -10.92 -9.21 -6.51
N ARG A 194 -11.90 -8.99 -7.39
CA ARG A 194 -11.75 -8.14 -8.58
C ARG A 194 -11.41 -6.69 -8.22
N ASP A 195 -12.06 -6.14 -7.21
CA ASP A 195 -11.82 -4.75 -6.81
C ASP A 195 -10.41 -4.59 -6.21
N LEU A 196 -9.95 -5.57 -5.42
CA LEU A 196 -8.58 -5.62 -4.88
C LEU A 196 -7.52 -5.78 -5.98
N GLU A 197 -7.77 -6.60 -7.00
CA GLU A 197 -6.88 -6.70 -8.18
C GLU A 197 -6.76 -5.36 -8.91
N GLU A 198 -7.86 -4.62 -9.03
CA GLU A 198 -7.85 -3.29 -9.64
C GLU A 198 -7.11 -2.26 -8.78
N VAL A 199 -7.29 -2.28 -7.46
CA VAL A 199 -6.47 -1.49 -6.53
C VAL A 199 -4.98 -1.79 -6.75
N GLN A 200 -4.58 -3.06 -6.78
CA GLN A 200 -3.19 -3.45 -6.97
C GLN A 200 -2.63 -2.92 -8.29
N ARG A 201 -3.43 -3.00 -9.36
CA ARG A 201 -3.06 -2.47 -10.69
C ARG A 201 -2.88 -0.95 -10.66
N ILE A 202 -3.80 -0.22 -10.04
CA ILE A 202 -3.73 1.23 -9.89
C ILE A 202 -2.47 1.63 -9.11
N LEU A 203 -2.20 0.96 -7.99
CA LEU A 203 -1.06 1.29 -7.12
C LEU A 203 0.30 0.86 -7.68
N SER A 204 0.33 -0.10 -8.59
CA SER A 204 1.55 -0.53 -9.30
C SER A 204 1.77 0.21 -10.62
N ASP A 205 0.81 1.05 -11.03
CA ASP A 205 0.94 1.88 -12.23
C ASP A 205 2.05 2.93 -12.07
N LYS A 206 2.57 3.42 -13.19
CA LYS A 206 3.60 4.48 -13.19
C LYS A 206 3.10 5.78 -12.57
N GLU A 207 1.81 6.09 -12.65
CA GLU A 207 1.22 7.32 -12.08
C GLU A 207 1.01 7.22 -10.56
N ALA A 208 1.20 6.04 -9.98
CA ALA A 208 1.13 5.81 -8.54
C ALA A 208 2.52 5.68 -7.91
N SER A 209 2.71 6.31 -6.75
CA SER A 209 3.93 6.19 -5.97
C SER A 209 3.67 6.29 -4.48
N VAL A 210 4.66 5.83 -3.72
CA VAL A 210 4.71 5.94 -2.28
C VAL A 210 5.82 6.94 -1.89
N ARG A 211 5.51 7.82 -0.96
CA ARG A 211 6.45 8.77 -0.36
C ARG A 211 6.70 8.38 1.09
N LEU A 212 7.96 8.15 1.44
CA LEU A 212 8.34 7.81 2.81
C LEU A 212 8.49 9.09 3.64
N VAL A 213 7.91 9.10 4.83
CA VAL A 213 8.09 10.17 5.81
C VAL A 213 8.78 9.60 7.05
N LEU A 214 9.85 10.26 7.49
CA LEU A 214 10.63 9.86 8.66
C LEU A 214 11.08 11.06 9.46
N THR A 215 11.40 10.86 10.73
CA THR A 215 12.21 11.80 11.52
C THR A 215 13.67 11.32 11.52
N PRO A 216 14.67 12.21 11.70
CA PRO A 216 16.09 11.85 11.82
C PRO A 216 16.44 11.10 13.11
N GLU A 217 15.81 9.95 13.34
CA GLU A 217 16.04 9.04 14.45
C GLU A 217 16.40 7.66 13.91
N THR A 218 17.47 7.02 14.44
CA THR A 218 17.99 5.75 13.92
C THR A 218 16.93 4.65 13.80
N VAL A 219 16.05 4.52 14.79
CA VAL A 219 14.97 3.52 14.79
C VAL A 219 13.97 3.79 13.66
N VAL A 220 13.67 5.06 13.39
CA VAL A 220 12.73 5.47 12.34
C VAL A 220 13.35 5.27 10.96
N VAL A 221 14.65 5.55 10.79
CA VAL A 221 15.38 5.27 9.56
C VAL A 221 15.42 3.76 9.28
N ALA A 222 15.68 2.94 10.29
CA ALA A 222 15.66 1.47 10.13
C ALA A 222 14.28 0.95 9.70
N GLU A 223 13.19 1.54 10.19
CA GLU A 223 11.82 1.21 9.78
C GLU A 223 11.54 1.65 8.34
N ALA A 224 12.00 2.84 7.94
CA ALA A 224 11.87 3.33 6.58
C ALA A 224 12.63 2.45 5.57
N ARG A 225 13.81 1.95 5.93
CA ARG A 225 14.56 0.97 5.12
C ARG A 225 13.78 -0.31 4.90
N ARG A 226 13.26 -0.92 5.98
CA ARG A 226 12.40 -2.11 5.89
C ARG A 226 11.19 -1.85 5.01
N SER A 227 10.56 -0.69 5.17
CA SER A 227 9.41 -0.29 4.37
C SER A 227 9.75 -0.21 2.89
N LEU A 228 10.89 0.39 2.52
CA LEU A 228 11.35 0.45 1.12
C LEU A 228 11.57 -0.96 0.53
N THR A 229 12.19 -1.87 1.28
CA THR A 229 12.35 -3.27 0.86
C THR A 229 11.00 -3.93 0.60
N THR A 230 10.06 -3.80 1.54
CA THR A 230 8.71 -4.37 1.43
C THR A 230 7.93 -3.79 0.25
N LEU A 231 7.93 -2.46 0.09
CA LEU A 231 7.28 -1.77 -1.02
C LEU A 231 7.81 -2.25 -2.37
N SER A 232 9.13 -2.37 -2.48
CA SER A 232 9.79 -2.88 -3.70
C SER A 232 9.42 -4.34 -3.98
N LEU A 233 9.37 -5.17 -2.93
CA LEU A 233 8.91 -6.57 -3.02
C LEU A 233 7.49 -6.67 -3.58
N TYR A 234 6.61 -5.73 -3.26
CA TYR A 234 5.22 -5.69 -3.75
C TYR A 234 5.05 -4.98 -5.10
N GLY A 235 6.08 -4.35 -5.63
CA GLY A 235 6.03 -3.67 -6.93
C GLY A 235 5.76 -2.18 -6.87
N TYR A 236 5.66 -1.59 -5.67
CA TYR A 236 5.34 -0.18 -5.52
C TYR A 236 6.56 0.71 -5.74
N ARG A 237 6.35 1.77 -6.52
CA ARG A 237 7.36 2.78 -6.79
C ARG A 237 7.46 3.70 -5.58
N VAL A 238 8.66 3.86 -5.02
CA VAL A 238 8.92 4.91 -4.04
C VAL A 238 9.49 6.12 -4.77
N ASP A 239 8.92 7.29 -4.55
CA ASP A 239 9.29 8.52 -5.28
C ASP A 239 10.24 9.45 -4.53
N GLY A 240 10.41 9.24 -3.23
CA GLY A 240 11.25 10.08 -2.40
C GLY A 240 11.03 9.89 -0.91
N VAL A 241 11.82 10.63 -0.15
CA VAL A 241 11.83 10.62 1.31
C VAL A 241 11.68 12.03 1.84
N ILE A 242 10.75 12.26 2.75
CA ILE A 242 10.66 13.47 3.56
C ILE A 242 11.27 13.18 4.93
N ALA A 243 12.42 13.77 5.20
CA ALA A 243 12.98 13.83 6.56
C ALA A 243 12.38 15.05 7.27
N ASN A 244 11.40 14.78 8.12
CA ASN A 244 10.64 15.79 8.84
C ASN A 244 11.24 16.09 10.22
N ARG A 245 10.90 17.26 10.76
CA ARG A 245 11.36 17.75 12.07
C ARG A 245 12.89 17.85 12.15
N VAL A 246 13.50 18.32 11.07
CA VAL A 246 14.94 18.61 11.02
C VAL A 246 15.19 19.91 11.76
N PHE A 247 16.04 19.88 12.78
CA PHE A 247 16.42 21.10 13.48
C PHE A 247 17.20 22.02 12.52
N PRO A 248 16.77 23.29 12.35
CA PRO A 248 17.49 24.23 11.50
C PRO A 248 18.93 24.43 11.98
N ASP A 249 19.87 24.46 11.03
CA ASP A 249 21.24 24.87 11.32
C ASP A 249 21.31 26.39 11.54
N GLY A 250 22.22 26.86 12.42
CA GLY A 250 22.39 28.29 12.73
C GLY A 250 22.89 28.59 14.14
N ASP A 251 22.87 29.87 14.54
CA ASP A 251 23.26 30.31 15.89
C ASP A 251 22.20 29.98 16.95
N GLY A 252 22.58 29.31 18.03
CA GLY A 252 21.66 29.04 19.13
C GLY A 252 22.36 28.35 20.29
N ASP A 253 21.58 28.02 21.32
CA ASP A 253 22.11 27.50 22.56
C ASP A 253 22.74 26.10 22.41
N ALA A 254 23.43 25.68 23.47
CA ALA A 254 24.09 24.37 23.51
C ALA A 254 23.09 23.21 23.35
N TRP A 255 21.85 23.38 23.82
CA TRP A 255 20.81 22.36 23.71
C TRP A 255 20.42 22.13 22.25
N ARG A 256 20.08 23.20 21.51
CA ARG A 256 19.74 23.10 20.08
C ARG A 256 20.93 22.61 19.26
N SER A 257 22.13 23.09 19.57
CA SER A 257 23.36 22.66 18.88
C SER A 257 23.60 21.15 19.04
N SER A 258 23.30 20.58 20.21
CA SER A 258 23.42 19.14 20.43
C SER A 258 22.41 18.31 19.62
N TRP A 259 21.17 18.81 19.46
CA TRP A 259 20.18 18.18 18.58
C TRP A 259 20.56 18.22 17.11
N VAL A 260 21.08 19.35 16.62
CA VAL A 260 21.56 19.48 15.23
C VAL A 260 22.70 18.48 14.98
N GLN A 261 23.67 18.38 15.90
CA GLN A 261 24.76 17.42 15.78
C GLN A 261 24.27 15.96 15.81
N ALA A 262 23.33 15.63 16.71
CA ALA A 262 22.75 14.29 16.79
C ALA A 262 22.02 13.91 15.49
N GLN A 263 21.22 14.82 14.93
CA GLN A 263 20.51 14.58 13.68
C GLN A 263 21.45 14.53 12.47
N ALA A 264 22.58 15.26 12.47
CA ALA A 264 23.50 15.29 11.34
C ALA A 264 24.03 13.89 10.98
N GLY A 265 24.38 13.08 11.99
CA GLY A 265 24.81 11.69 11.78
C GLY A 265 23.71 10.83 11.16
N VAL A 266 22.48 10.94 11.66
CA VAL A 266 21.33 10.19 11.15
C VAL A 266 20.92 10.66 9.75
N LEU A 267 20.99 11.96 9.46
CA LEU A 267 20.73 12.51 8.13
C LEU A 267 21.76 12.06 7.10
N ALA A 268 23.03 11.90 7.49
CA ALA A 268 24.03 11.28 6.63
C ALA A 268 23.66 9.82 6.31
N GLU A 269 23.18 9.08 7.31
CA GLU A 269 22.66 7.72 7.13
C GLU A 269 21.44 7.69 6.20
N VAL A 270 20.50 8.64 6.32
CA VAL A 270 19.35 8.77 5.41
C VAL A 270 19.83 9.00 3.97
N ARG A 271 20.74 9.95 3.76
CA ARG A 271 21.30 10.24 2.43
C ARG A 271 22.00 9.04 1.80
N GLN A 272 22.73 8.28 2.60
CA GLN A 272 23.38 7.06 2.12
C GLN A 272 22.37 5.96 1.78
N SER A 273 21.34 5.79 2.61
CA SER A 273 20.35 4.72 2.45
C SER A 273 19.46 4.92 1.24
N PHE A 274 19.08 6.17 0.98
CA PHE A 274 18.11 6.54 -0.04
C PHE A 274 18.77 7.36 -1.15
N ALA A 275 20.03 7.06 -1.49
CA ALA A 275 20.85 7.84 -2.43
C ALA A 275 20.23 7.96 -3.83
N ASP A 276 19.44 6.96 -4.24
CA ASP A 276 18.76 6.93 -5.54
C ASP A 276 17.39 7.64 -5.52
N LEU A 277 17.00 8.22 -4.38
CA LEU A 277 15.72 8.89 -4.18
C LEU A 277 15.93 10.37 -3.83
N PRO A 278 15.03 11.27 -4.28
CA PRO A 278 14.94 12.61 -3.73
C PRO A 278 14.75 12.59 -2.22
N ILE A 279 15.50 13.44 -1.51
CA ILE A 279 15.38 13.60 -0.06
C ILE A 279 15.03 15.06 0.21
N TRP A 280 13.82 15.29 0.71
CA TRP A 280 13.31 16.59 1.11
C TRP A 280 13.41 16.74 2.62
N LEU A 281 13.86 17.91 3.07
CA LEU A 281 14.01 18.20 4.50
C LEU A 281 12.94 19.21 4.89
N SER A 282 12.11 18.89 5.88
CA SER A 282 11.24 19.88 6.50
C SER A 282 11.76 20.27 7.89
N ALA A 283 11.89 21.58 8.08
CA ALA A 283 12.37 22.15 9.33
C ALA A 283 11.41 21.87 10.49
N TYR A 284 11.96 21.73 11.69
CA TYR A 284 11.16 21.70 12.91
C TYR A 284 10.62 23.10 13.20
N GLN A 285 9.29 23.25 13.12
CA GLN A 285 8.62 24.54 13.26
C GLN A 285 8.12 24.75 14.69
N PRO A 286 8.06 26.01 15.18
CA PRO A 286 7.55 26.33 16.52
C PRO A 286 6.06 26.02 16.74
N GLY A 287 5.29 25.89 15.66
CA GLY A 287 3.87 25.58 15.69
C GLY A 287 3.52 24.52 14.65
N GLU A 288 2.37 23.88 14.85
CA GLU A 288 1.83 22.93 13.89
C GLU A 288 1.25 23.69 12.69
N PRO A 289 1.59 23.32 11.45
CA PRO A 289 1.01 23.95 10.27
C PRO A 289 -0.45 23.51 10.12
N VAL A 290 -1.37 24.36 10.57
CA VAL A 290 -2.82 24.17 10.47
C VAL A 290 -3.40 25.13 9.43
N GLY A 291 -4.34 24.63 8.63
CA GLY A 291 -5.00 25.37 7.57
C GLY A 291 -4.23 25.36 6.26
N ALA A 292 -4.95 25.51 5.15
CA ALA A 292 -4.40 25.39 3.79
C ALA A 292 -3.19 26.31 3.54
N GLU A 293 -3.19 27.53 4.07
CA GLU A 293 -2.06 28.46 3.88
C GLU A 293 -0.77 27.97 4.56
N SER A 294 -0.85 27.60 5.84
CA SER A 294 0.29 27.08 6.60
C SER A 294 0.79 25.76 6.03
N LEU A 295 -0.12 24.87 5.62
CA LEU A 295 0.20 23.59 5.00
C LEU A 295 0.93 23.77 3.66
N ALA A 296 0.48 24.72 2.83
CA ALA A 296 1.16 25.05 1.58
C ALA A 296 2.56 25.65 1.83
N ALA A 297 2.70 26.53 2.82
CA ALA A 297 4.00 27.11 3.18
C ALA A 297 4.97 26.04 3.70
N PHE A 298 4.49 25.13 4.54
CA PHE A 298 5.25 23.97 5.03
C PHE A 298 5.77 23.12 3.87
N ALA A 299 4.89 22.72 2.96
CA ALA A 299 5.27 21.87 1.84
C ALA A 299 6.17 22.60 0.83
N ALA A 300 5.93 23.89 0.55
CA ALA A 300 6.77 24.67 -0.35
C ALA A 300 8.21 24.77 0.19
N ALA A 301 8.36 25.01 1.49
CA ALA A 301 9.66 25.04 2.15
C ALA A 301 10.37 23.68 2.10
N ALA A 302 9.63 22.57 2.25
CA ALA A 302 10.19 21.23 2.22
C ALA A 302 10.66 20.80 0.82
N TYR A 303 9.84 21.04 -0.21
CA TYR A 303 10.15 20.63 -1.59
C TYR A 303 11.12 21.59 -2.30
N GLY A 304 11.15 22.87 -1.90
CA GLY A 304 11.92 23.91 -2.59
C GLY A 304 11.52 24.00 -4.06
N GLU A 305 12.50 23.92 -4.96
CA GLU A 305 12.30 23.95 -6.42
C GLU A 305 11.84 22.60 -7.00
N SER A 306 11.75 21.55 -6.18
CA SER A 306 11.33 20.23 -6.66
C SER A 306 9.86 20.24 -7.05
N ASP A 307 9.52 19.47 -8.09
CA ASP A 307 8.11 19.19 -8.38
C ASP A 307 7.61 18.02 -7.50
N PRO A 308 6.75 18.26 -6.49
CA PRO A 308 6.20 17.21 -5.65
C PRO A 308 5.30 16.21 -6.39
N LEU A 309 4.81 16.56 -7.59
CA LEU A 309 3.93 15.72 -8.41
C LEU A 309 4.67 14.92 -9.47
N ALA A 310 5.99 15.12 -9.61
CA ALA A 310 6.80 14.41 -10.58
C ALA A 310 6.59 12.89 -10.50
N VAL A 311 6.41 12.28 -11.67
CA VAL A 311 6.27 10.84 -11.81
C VAL A 311 7.66 10.20 -11.73
N PRO A 312 7.86 9.15 -10.91
CA PRO A 312 9.15 8.48 -10.80
C PRO A 312 9.62 7.93 -12.15
N THR A 313 10.83 8.29 -12.55
CA THR A 313 11.45 7.78 -13.77
C THR A 313 11.93 6.33 -13.59
N GLY A 314 11.98 5.55 -14.68
CA GLY A 314 12.55 4.20 -14.70
C GLY A 314 11.52 3.07 -14.74
N GLU A 315 12.00 1.83 -14.84
CA GLU A 315 11.17 0.64 -15.05
C GLU A 315 10.45 0.16 -13.77
N GLY A 316 10.78 0.72 -12.61
CA GLY A 316 10.19 0.36 -11.31
C GLY A 316 10.96 -0.78 -10.61
N PRO A 317 10.44 -1.23 -9.45
CA PRO A 317 11.15 -2.21 -8.62
C PRO A 317 11.07 -3.64 -9.15
N MET A 318 10.19 -3.94 -10.11
CA MET A 318 10.08 -5.27 -10.71
C MET A 318 10.14 -5.17 -12.22
N THR A 319 11.08 -5.90 -12.83
CA THR A 319 11.27 -5.88 -14.27
C THR A 319 11.47 -7.30 -14.82
N ILE A 320 11.03 -7.51 -16.05
CA ILE A 320 11.21 -8.78 -16.76
C ILE A 320 11.95 -8.47 -18.05
N SER A 321 13.19 -8.97 -18.16
CA SER A 321 14.02 -8.81 -19.35
C SER A 321 14.19 -10.16 -20.05
N ARG A 322 14.04 -10.19 -21.38
CA ARG A 322 14.39 -11.37 -22.18
C ARG A 322 15.89 -11.52 -22.32
N THR A 323 16.37 -12.76 -22.36
CA THR A 323 17.76 -13.12 -22.66
C THR A 323 17.80 -14.06 -23.85
N GLU A 324 18.99 -14.32 -24.41
CA GLU A 324 19.16 -15.21 -25.57
C GLU A 324 18.61 -16.63 -25.33
N SER A 325 18.64 -17.11 -24.08
CA SER A 325 18.23 -18.47 -23.69
C SER A 325 16.98 -18.49 -22.80
N GLY A 326 16.32 -17.35 -22.58
CA GLY A 326 15.33 -17.27 -21.51
C GLY A 326 14.78 -15.88 -21.17
N ALA A 327 14.47 -15.72 -19.90
CA ALA A 327 14.09 -14.45 -19.31
C ALA A 327 14.63 -14.33 -17.88
N VAL A 328 14.78 -13.10 -17.40
CA VAL A 328 15.17 -12.79 -16.03
C VAL A 328 14.10 -11.90 -15.42
N LEU A 329 13.48 -12.38 -14.34
CA LEU A 329 12.69 -11.55 -13.44
C LEU A 329 13.65 -10.93 -12.43
N ARG A 330 13.65 -9.60 -12.37
CA ARG A 330 14.41 -8.84 -11.38
C ARG A 330 13.43 -8.18 -10.42
N ILE A 331 13.64 -8.37 -9.12
CA ILE A 331 12.94 -7.67 -8.04
C ILE A 331 13.97 -6.89 -7.24
N ALA A 332 13.78 -5.58 -7.12
CA ALA A 332 14.57 -4.73 -6.25
C ALA A 332 14.21 -5.07 -4.80
N LEU A 333 15.22 -5.37 -4.00
CA LEU A 333 15.12 -5.68 -2.57
C LEU A 333 16.22 -4.90 -1.85
N PRO A 334 16.15 -3.56 -1.84
CA PRO A 334 17.17 -2.74 -1.21
C PRO A 334 17.33 -3.16 0.26
N PHE A 335 18.55 -3.13 0.76
CA PHE A 335 18.93 -3.55 2.13
C PHE A 335 18.75 -5.04 2.46
N ALA A 336 18.20 -5.88 1.57
CA ALA A 336 18.11 -7.31 1.81
C ALA A 336 19.45 -8.02 1.48
N GLU A 337 19.91 -8.87 2.39
CA GLU A 337 21.04 -9.77 2.14
C GLU A 337 20.54 -11.13 1.65
N LYS A 338 21.44 -11.93 1.07
CA LYS A 338 21.12 -13.30 0.60
C LYS A 338 20.49 -14.18 1.68
N LYS A 339 20.91 -14.03 2.95
CA LYS A 339 20.40 -14.82 4.08
C LYS A 339 18.96 -14.46 4.46
N ASP A 340 18.51 -13.27 4.07
CA ASP A 340 17.18 -12.75 4.40
C ASP A 340 16.14 -13.17 3.36
N VAL A 341 16.57 -13.70 2.21
CA VAL A 341 15.70 -14.02 1.07
C VAL A 341 15.56 -15.52 0.89
N ASP A 342 14.33 -16.01 0.94
CA ASP A 342 13.95 -17.37 0.56
C ASP A 342 13.04 -17.35 -0.66
N LEU A 343 13.17 -18.37 -1.51
CA LEU A 343 12.44 -18.46 -2.77
C LEU A 343 11.96 -19.90 -3.00
N ALA A 344 10.65 -20.05 -3.14
CA ALA A 344 10.03 -21.29 -3.56
C ALA A 344 9.14 -21.08 -4.79
N ARG A 345 8.87 -22.16 -5.53
CA ARG A 345 7.93 -22.16 -6.65
C ARG A 345 6.76 -23.09 -6.33
N HIS A 346 5.54 -22.65 -6.64
CA HIS A 346 4.34 -23.45 -6.52
C HIS A 346 3.47 -23.27 -7.77
N GLY A 347 3.55 -24.22 -8.71
CA GLY A 347 2.88 -24.09 -10.02
C GLY A 347 3.34 -22.86 -10.80
N ASP A 348 2.41 -21.96 -11.06
CA ASP A 348 2.60 -20.70 -11.81
C ASP A 348 2.95 -19.52 -10.90
N GLU A 349 3.21 -19.78 -9.61
CA GLU A 349 3.54 -18.75 -8.62
C GLU A 349 4.98 -18.88 -8.11
N LEU A 350 5.59 -17.73 -7.86
CA LEU A 350 6.80 -17.62 -7.05
C LEU A 350 6.44 -17.16 -5.64
N VAL A 351 6.87 -17.93 -4.65
CA VAL A 351 6.80 -17.56 -3.25
C VAL A 351 8.13 -16.89 -2.90
N VAL A 352 8.11 -15.57 -2.70
CA VAL A 352 9.29 -14.80 -2.30
C VAL A 352 9.14 -14.41 -0.84
N THR A 353 10.07 -14.82 0.01
CA THR A 353 10.11 -14.45 1.43
C THR A 353 11.32 -13.56 1.67
N VAL A 354 11.13 -12.42 2.33
CA VAL A 354 12.18 -11.46 2.71
C VAL A 354 12.00 -11.10 4.18
N GLY A 355 12.84 -11.65 5.05
CA GLY A 355 12.69 -11.53 6.50
C GLY A 355 11.35 -12.12 6.97
N SER A 356 10.49 -11.30 7.58
CA SER A 356 9.14 -11.69 8.00
C SER A 356 8.07 -11.53 6.92
N TYR A 357 8.43 -11.03 5.73
CA TYR A 357 7.49 -10.74 4.66
C TYR A 357 7.45 -11.87 3.64
N ARG A 358 6.26 -12.27 3.23
CA ARG A 358 6.05 -13.31 2.22
C ARG A 358 5.10 -12.79 1.16
N ARG A 359 5.51 -12.90 -0.10
CA ARG A 359 4.69 -12.55 -1.26
C ARG A 359 4.50 -13.77 -2.15
N LEU A 360 3.25 -14.01 -2.53
CA LEU A 360 2.88 -14.90 -3.62
C LEU A 360 2.83 -14.07 -4.89
N LEU A 361 3.79 -14.26 -5.79
CA LEU A 361 3.87 -13.54 -7.06
C LEU A 361 3.36 -14.46 -8.17
N ALA A 362 2.18 -14.15 -8.69
CA ALA A 362 1.69 -14.78 -9.91
C ALA A 362 2.61 -14.44 -11.08
N LEU A 363 3.13 -15.47 -11.76
CA LEU A 363 3.97 -15.25 -12.93
C LEU A 363 3.10 -14.89 -14.14
N PRO A 364 3.51 -13.91 -14.95
CA PRO A 364 2.89 -13.71 -16.26
C PRO A 364 2.94 -15.02 -17.06
N ALA A 365 1.94 -15.26 -17.93
CA ALA A 365 1.88 -16.47 -18.76
C ALA A 365 3.16 -16.72 -19.58
N ALA A 366 3.89 -15.64 -19.92
CA ALA A 366 5.17 -15.70 -20.60
C ALA A 366 6.30 -16.33 -19.75
N LEU A 367 6.20 -16.35 -18.42
CA LEU A 367 7.17 -16.95 -17.50
C LEU A 367 6.64 -18.22 -16.82
N ALA A 368 5.32 -18.33 -16.62
CA ALA A 368 4.68 -19.46 -15.96
C ALA A 368 5.04 -20.81 -16.61
N ARG A 369 5.07 -20.86 -17.94
CA ARG A 369 5.45 -22.04 -18.74
C ARG A 369 6.95 -22.38 -18.74
N HIS A 370 7.79 -21.58 -18.11
CA HIS A 370 9.25 -21.73 -18.20
C HIS A 370 9.86 -22.24 -16.91
N THR A 371 10.92 -23.04 -17.01
CA THR A 371 11.58 -23.65 -15.85
C THR A 371 12.55 -22.66 -15.20
N VAL A 372 12.50 -22.54 -13.87
CA VAL A 372 13.46 -21.74 -13.10
C VAL A 372 14.80 -22.47 -13.09
N THR A 373 15.83 -21.82 -13.62
CA THR A 373 17.19 -22.39 -13.73
C THR A 373 18.12 -21.93 -12.61
N GLY A 374 17.76 -20.87 -11.91
CA GLY A 374 18.51 -20.38 -10.77
C GLY A 374 17.96 -19.06 -10.26
N ALA A 375 18.29 -18.75 -9.02
CA ALA A 375 18.02 -17.46 -8.39
C ALA A 375 19.26 -16.98 -7.65
N ARG A 376 19.47 -15.67 -7.63
CA ARG A 376 20.54 -15.04 -6.85
C ARG A 376 20.10 -13.69 -6.33
N VAL A 377 20.61 -13.33 -5.16
CA VAL A 377 20.51 -11.98 -4.60
C VAL A 377 21.86 -11.30 -4.82
N GLU A 378 21.87 -10.20 -5.56
CA GLU A 378 23.06 -9.42 -5.88
C GLU A 378 22.72 -7.93 -5.91
N ALA A 379 23.55 -7.12 -5.25
CA ALA A 379 23.40 -5.66 -5.19
C ALA A 379 21.99 -5.18 -4.81
N GLY A 380 21.39 -5.77 -3.76
CA GLY A 380 20.04 -5.40 -3.30
C GLY A 380 18.94 -5.77 -4.28
N SER A 381 19.12 -6.84 -5.07
CA SER A 381 18.11 -7.31 -6.01
C SER A 381 18.09 -8.84 -6.13
N LEU A 382 16.89 -9.41 -6.10
CA LEU A 382 16.64 -10.81 -6.44
C LEU A 382 16.50 -10.95 -7.96
N GLN A 383 17.31 -11.81 -8.56
CA GLN A 383 17.24 -12.18 -9.96
C GLN A 383 16.84 -13.65 -10.07
N VAL A 384 15.71 -13.92 -10.73
CA VAL A 384 15.22 -15.27 -11.02
C VAL A 384 15.33 -15.53 -12.52
N LYS A 385 16.12 -16.54 -12.89
CA LYS A 385 16.38 -16.91 -14.29
C LYS A 385 15.43 -18.01 -14.74
N PHE A 386 14.78 -17.79 -15.87
CA PHE A 386 13.89 -18.73 -16.53
C PHE A 386 14.52 -19.19 -17.84
N ARG A 387 14.43 -20.48 -18.16
CA ARG A 387 14.82 -21.02 -19.48
C ARG A 387 13.58 -21.14 -20.35
N ILE A 388 13.64 -20.57 -21.55
CA ILE A 388 12.60 -20.80 -22.56
C ILE A 388 12.82 -22.22 -23.10
N GLU A 389 11.85 -23.09 -22.87
CA GLU A 389 11.79 -24.38 -23.57
C GLU A 389 11.31 -24.08 -25.01
N PRO A 390 12.00 -24.59 -26.05
CA PRO A 390 11.50 -24.47 -27.42
C PRO A 390 10.14 -25.16 -27.50
N ASP A 391 9.16 -24.54 -28.18
CA ASP A 391 7.85 -25.14 -28.38
C ASP A 391 8.04 -26.55 -28.97
N GLU A 392 7.53 -27.58 -28.27
CA GLU A 392 7.45 -28.92 -28.85
C GLU A 392 6.65 -28.81 -30.15
N PRO A 393 7.18 -29.28 -31.30
CA PRO A 393 6.39 -29.33 -32.51
C PRO A 393 5.16 -30.20 -32.23
N GLN A 394 3.97 -29.62 -32.44
CA GLN A 394 2.72 -30.37 -32.43
C GLN A 394 2.84 -31.46 -33.50
N GLU A 395 2.95 -32.73 -33.06
CA GLU A 395 2.91 -33.91 -33.93
C GLU A 395 1.56 -34.09 -34.64
#